data_AF-A0A392QPY2-F1
#
_entry.id   AF-A0A392QPY2-F1
#
_cell.length_a   1.000
_cell.length_b   1.000
_cell.length_c   1.000
_cell.angle_alpha   90.00
_cell.angle_beta   90.00
_cell.angle_gamma   90.00
#
_symmetry.space_group_name_H-M   'P 1'
#
loop_
_entity.id
_entity.type
_entity.pdbx_description
1 polymer ?
#
loop_
_entity_poly.entity_id
_entity_poly.type
_entity_poly.pdbx_seq_one_letter_code
_entity_poly.pdbx_strand_id
1 'polypeptide(L)'
;KERDAAKKKVTELEQQLREMMAAFDDYKNKHALQQDLMKDLEKAEAKLAEVVKEKDVLVGQVKGLNEKVAELEEKMKSAEVTLIAEEERGADPAGLYEDFSQADLVKTVLDWQGSIVEVSSSQFRNAIVQIQLLNPNVEINLDDLDEEKEVRDGRIATPLEGDN
;
A
#
# COMPACT_ATOMS: atom_id res chain seq x y z
N LYS A 1 22.30 17.43 -98.05
CA LYS A 1 22.03 18.47 -97.02
C LYS A 1 20.62 18.34 -96.44
N GLU A 2 19.54 18.51 -97.20
CA GLU A 2 18.16 18.39 -96.65
C GLU A 2 17.81 16.98 -96.15
N ARG A 3 18.19 15.92 -96.89
CA ARG A 3 17.96 14.53 -96.47
C ARG A 3 18.64 14.18 -95.14
N ASP A 4 19.85 14.67 -94.92
CA ASP A 4 20.60 14.37 -93.68
C ASP A 4 20.03 15.14 -92.49
N ALA A 5 19.57 16.38 -92.72
CA ALA A 5 18.84 17.16 -91.72
C ALA A 5 17.50 16.49 -91.34
N ALA A 6 16.78 15.92 -92.32
CA ALA A 6 15.56 15.16 -92.07
C ALA A 6 15.82 13.90 -91.24
N LYS A 7 16.87 13.13 -91.56
CA LYS A 7 17.26 11.94 -90.78
C LYS A 7 17.58 12.29 -89.32
N LYS A 8 18.31 13.39 -89.08
CA LYS A 8 18.63 13.85 -87.71
C LYS A 8 17.35 14.22 -86.92
N LYS A 9 16.39 14.89 -87.56
CA LYS A 9 15.10 15.21 -86.93
C LYS A 9 14.30 13.96 -86.58
N VAL A 10 14.30 12.95 -87.45
CA VAL A 10 13.62 11.67 -87.17
C VAL A 10 14.22 11.00 -85.92
N THR A 11 15.56 10.91 -85.83
CA THR A 11 16.20 10.31 -84.66
C THR A 11 15.95 11.08 -83.35
N GLU A 12 15.84 12.41 -83.43
CA GLU A 12 15.55 13.26 -82.27
C GLU A 12 14.10 13.10 -81.80
N LEU A 13 13.14 13.04 -82.73
CA LEU A 13 11.74 12.75 -82.41
C LEU A 13 11.54 11.34 -81.83
N GLU A 14 12.26 10.34 -82.35
CA GLU A 14 12.24 8.98 -81.80
C GLU A 14 12.79 8.94 -80.36
N GLN A 15 13.82 9.74 -80.07
CA GLN A 15 14.36 9.88 -78.72
C GLN A 15 13.36 10.57 -77.78
N GLN A 16 12.77 11.69 -78.20
CA GLN A 16 11.74 12.39 -77.43
C GLN A 16 10.51 11.52 -77.15
N LEU A 17 10.08 10.71 -78.12
CA LEU A 17 8.98 9.77 -77.95
C LEU A 17 9.31 8.71 -76.88
N ARG A 18 10.54 8.16 -76.91
CA ARG A 18 11.00 7.19 -75.89
C ARG A 18 11.05 7.81 -74.49
N GLU A 19 11.58 9.02 -74.37
CA GLU A 19 11.63 9.75 -73.09
C GLU A 19 10.24 10.07 -72.56
N MET A 20 9.32 10.50 -73.44
CA MET A 20 7.93 10.76 -73.08
C MET A 20 7.21 9.50 -72.59
N MET A 21 7.43 8.34 -73.24
CA MET A 21 6.87 7.07 -72.81
C MET A 21 7.39 6.66 -71.42
N ALA A 22 8.70 6.77 -71.18
CA ALA A 22 9.29 6.44 -69.88
C ALA A 22 8.77 7.36 -68.77
N ALA A 23 8.64 8.67 -69.03
CA ALA A 23 8.07 9.62 -68.07
C ALA A 23 6.59 9.35 -67.78
N PHE A 24 5.82 8.90 -68.78
CA PHE A 24 4.41 8.55 -68.60
C PHE A 24 4.23 7.28 -67.75
N ASP A 25 5.08 6.28 -67.95
CA ASP A 25 5.08 5.07 -67.13
C ASP A 25 5.49 5.37 -65.67
N ASP A 26 6.51 6.22 -65.47
CA ASP A 26 6.89 6.70 -64.14
C ASP A 26 5.73 7.47 -63.45
N TYR A 27 5.04 8.34 -64.20
CA TYR A 27 3.87 9.04 -63.70
C TYR A 27 2.75 8.10 -63.26
N LYS A 28 2.44 7.07 -64.07
CA LYS A 28 1.44 6.05 -63.71
C LYS A 28 1.80 5.32 -62.42
N ASN A 29 3.07 4.93 -62.26
CA ASN A 29 3.54 4.25 -61.07
C ASN A 29 3.42 5.15 -59.83
N LYS A 30 3.80 6.44 -59.94
CA LYS A 30 3.61 7.42 -58.87
C LYS A 30 2.14 7.62 -58.52
N HIS A 31 1.26 7.68 -59.51
CA HIS A 31 -0.17 7.83 -59.28
C HIS A 31 -0.77 6.61 -58.57
N ALA A 32 -0.36 5.39 -58.94
CA ALA A 32 -0.77 4.18 -58.23
C ALA A 32 -0.33 4.21 -56.75
N LEU A 33 0.92 4.59 -56.49
CA LEU A 33 1.43 4.73 -55.12
C LEU A 33 0.65 5.79 -54.31
N GLN A 34 0.28 6.91 -54.94
CA GLN A 34 -0.54 7.94 -54.30
C GLN A 34 -1.93 7.42 -53.92
N GLN A 35 -2.56 6.62 -54.78
CA GLN A 35 -3.86 6.02 -54.48
C GLN A 35 -3.78 5.05 -53.30
N ASP A 36 -2.72 4.23 -53.24
CA ASP A 36 -2.55 3.29 -52.12
C ASP A 36 -2.25 4.01 -50.81
N LEU A 37 -1.41 5.06 -50.83
CA LEU A 37 -1.15 5.89 -49.66
C LEU A 37 -2.43 6.58 -49.15
N MET A 38 -3.30 7.03 -50.06
CA MET A 38 -4.56 7.67 -49.69
C MET A 38 -5.50 6.67 -48.99
N LYS A 39 -5.60 5.43 -49.49
CA LYS A 39 -6.38 4.37 -48.83
C LYS A 39 -5.84 4.02 -47.45
N ASP A 40 -4.52 3.95 -47.30
CA ASP A 40 -3.90 3.66 -46.01
C ASP A 40 -4.14 4.80 -45.01
N LEU A 41 -4.13 6.05 -45.48
CA LEU A 41 -4.45 7.22 -44.68
C LEU A 41 -5.91 7.21 -44.22
N GLU A 42 -6.86 6.96 -45.11
CA GLU A 42 -8.28 6.81 -44.77
C GLU A 42 -8.49 5.70 -43.71
N LYS A 43 -7.80 4.57 -43.86
CA LYS A 43 -7.86 3.47 -42.89
C LYS A 43 -7.26 3.86 -41.53
N ALA A 44 -6.16 4.62 -41.53
CA ALA A 44 -5.55 5.11 -40.29
C ALA A 44 -6.46 6.12 -39.59
N GLU A 45 -7.09 7.03 -40.32
CA GLU A 45 -8.06 7.99 -39.79
C GLU A 45 -9.28 7.30 -39.17
N ALA A 46 -9.82 6.26 -39.82
CA ALA A 46 -10.93 5.48 -39.29
C ALA A 46 -10.57 4.80 -37.96
N LYS A 47 -9.38 4.19 -37.87
CA LYS A 47 -8.88 3.57 -36.63
C LYS A 47 -8.64 4.60 -35.53
N LEU A 48 -8.11 5.77 -35.88
CA LEU A 48 -7.90 6.85 -34.91
C LEU A 48 -9.24 7.32 -34.32
N ALA A 49 -10.27 7.45 -35.14
CA ALA A 49 -11.61 7.82 -34.69
C ALA A 49 -12.23 6.78 -33.73
N GLU A 50 -11.97 5.49 -33.95
CA GLU A 50 -12.39 4.42 -33.05
C GLU A 50 -11.67 4.49 -31.70
N VAL A 51 -10.32 4.57 -31.72
CA VAL A 51 -9.50 4.66 -30.50
C VAL A 51 -9.85 5.90 -29.68
N VAL A 52 -10.17 7.03 -30.31
CA VAL A 52 -10.58 8.25 -29.61
C VAL A 52 -11.90 8.03 -28.85
N LYS A 53 -12.88 7.35 -29.46
CA LYS A 53 -14.16 7.03 -28.80
C LYS A 53 -13.96 6.10 -27.60
N GLU A 54 -13.13 5.06 -27.76
CA GLU A 54 -12.79 4.15 -26.66
C GLU A 54 -12.10 4.88 -25.50
N LYS A 55 -11.14 5.74 -25.82
CA LYS A 55 -10.44 6.57 -24.83
C LYS A 55 -11.42 7.46 -24.06
N ASP A 56 -12.38 8.09 -24.72
CA ASP A 56 -13.37 8.95 -24.06
C ASP A 56 -14.30 8.15 -23.12
N VAL A 57 -14.69 6.93 -23.51
CA VAL A 57 -15.45 6.02 -22.63
C VAL A 57 -14.63 5.63 -21.40
N LEU A 58 -13.37 5.23 -21.58
CA LEU A 58 -12.48 4.85 -20.49
C LEU A 58 -12.21 6.01 -19.53
N VAL A 59 -12.02 7.22 -20.05
CA VAL A 59 -11.86 8.43 -19.23
C VAL A 59 -13.09 8.67 -18.36
N GLY A 60 -14.30 8.47 -18.89
CA GLY A 60 -15.54 8.54 -18.11
C GLY A 60 -15.60 7.49 -16.99
N GLN A 61 -15.20 6.25 -17.28
CA GLN A 61 -15.16 5.18 -16.28
C GLN A 61 -14.14 5.44 -15.17
N VAL A 62 -12.94 5.89 -15.51
CA VAL A 62 -11.89 6.25 -14.55
C VAL A 62 -12.37 7.37 -13.62
N LYS A 63 -13.06 8.39 -14.16
CA LYS A 63 -13.64 9.45 -13.34
C LYS A 63 -14.66 8.90 -12.34
N GLY A 64 -15.60 8.07 -12.80
CA GLY A 64 -16.61 7.48 -11.91
C GLY A 64 -16.03 6.52 -10.87
N LEU A 65 -14.94 5.80 -11.20
CA LEU A 65 -14.22 4.97 -10.23
C LEU A 65 -13.51 5.83 -9.18
N ASN A 66 -12.86 6.92 -9.58
CA ASN A 66 -12.19 7.84 -8.66
C ASN A 66 -13.18 8.48 -7.67
N GLU A 67 -14.38 8.85 -8.12
CA GLU A 67 -15.44 9.38 -7.25
C GLU A 67 -15.87 8.33 -6.20
N LYS A 68 -16.01 7.06 -6.59
CA LYS A 68 -16.34 5.96 -5.65
C LYS A 68 -15.21 5.68 -4.67
N VAL A 69 -13.95 5.74 -5.10
CA VAL A 69 -12.79 5.57 -4.22
C VAL A 69 -12.79 6.65 -3.15
N ALA A 70 -13.00 7.92 -3.53
CA ALA A 70 -13.08 9.02 -2.57
C ALA A 70 -14.22 8.83 -1.55
N GLU A 71 -15.40 8.41 -2.00
CA GLU A 71 -16.54 8.11 -1.12
C GLU A 71 -16.22 6.97 -0.12
N LEU A 72 -15.57 5.91 -0.60
CA LEU A 72 -15.18 4.78 0.24
C LEU A 72 -14.10 5.16 1.26
N GLU A 73 -13.11 5.95 0.86
CA GLU A 73 -12.07 6.45 1.77
C GLU A 73 -12.66 7.32 2.88
N GLU A 74 -13.63 8.18 2.57
CA GLU A 74 -14.32 9.00 3.57
C GLU A 74 -15.13 8.12 4.55
N LYS A 75 -15.89 7.15 4.03
CA LYS A 75 -16.65 6.20 4.86
C LYS A 75 -15.74 5.38 5.77
N MET A 76 -14.58 4.96 5.27
CA MET A 76 -13.61 4.20 6.04
C MET A 76 -13.04 5.02 7.21
N LYS A 77 -12.66 6.27 6.96
CA LYS A 77 -12.21 7.19 8.03
C LYS A 77 -13.28 7.41 9.09
N SER A 78 -14.54 7.59 8.67
CA SER A 78 -15.67 7.76 9.60
C SER A 78 -15.92 6.50 10.43
N ALA A 79 -15.88 5.33 9.80
CA ALA A 79 -16.03 4.05 10.48
C ALA A 79 -14.88 3.78 11.47
N GLU A 80 -13.64 4.07 11.10
CA GLU A 80 -12.46 3.93 11.97
C GLU A 80 -12.59 4.81 13.22
N VAL A 81 -12.95 6.08 13.06
CA VAL A 81 -13.19 7.00 14.20
C VAL A 81 -14.32 6.48 15.09
N THR A 82 -15.40 5.93 14.51
CA THR A 82 -16.52 5.38 15.28
C THR A 82 -16.11 4.13 16.08
N LEU A 83 -15.35 3.21 15.47
CA LEU A 83 -14.88 1.99 16.13
C LEU A 83 -13.92 2.30 17.27
N ILE A 84 -12.98 3.24 17.06
CA ILE A 84 -12.05 3.68 18.11
C ILE A 84 -12.84 4.27 19.28
N ALA A 85 -13.84 5.12 19.02
CA ALA A 85 -14.66 5.71 20.08
C ALA A 85 -15.50 4.67 20.85
N GLU A 86 -15.98 3.62 20.17
CA GLU A 86 -16.71 2.52 20.83
C GLU A 86 -15.78 1.65 21.69
N GLU A 87 -14.60 1.30 21.16
CA GLU A 87 -13.57 0.55 21.88
C GLU A 87 -13.07 1.33 23.12
N GLU A 88 -12.80 2.63 22.96
CA GLU A 88 -12.38 3.51 24.04
C GLU A 88 -13.42 3.59 25.16
N ARG A 89 -14.72 3.74 24.82
CA ARG A 89 -15.80 3.70 25.81
C ARG A 89 -15.91 2.36 26.52
N GLY A 90 -15.57 1.25 25.86
CA GLY A 90 -15.54 -0.08 26.47
C GLY A 90 -14.38 -0.24 27.46
N ALA A 91 -13.19 0.25 27.09
CA ALA A 91 -11.99 0.19 27.91
C ALA A 91 -12.03 1.18 29.09
N ASP A 92 -12.60 2.36 28.88
CA ASP A 92 -12.75 3.41 29.89
C ASP A 92 -14.19 3.98 29.92
N PRO A 93 -15.13 3.25 30.54
CA PRO A 93 -16.51 3.72 30.68
C PRO A 93 -16.66 5.00 31.52
N ALA A 94 -15.65 5.32 32.34
CA ALA A 94 -15.65 6.47 33.22
C ALA A 94 -15.02 7.73 32.58
N GLY A 95 -14.37 7.58 31.41
CA GLY A 95 -13.66 8.66 30.73
C GLY A 95 -12.50 9.23 31.55
N LEU A 96 -11.89 8.43 32.42
CA LEU A 96 -10.76 8.86 33.25
C LEU A 96 -9.48 9.16 32.45
N TYR A 97 -9.36 8.55 31.27
CA TYR A 97 -8.18 8.59 30.41
C TYR A 97 -8.44 9.28 29.06
N GLU A 98 -9.60 9.90 28.87
CA GLU A 98 -9.98 10.58 27.61
C GLU A 98 -8.96 11.67 27.20
N ASP A 99 -8.44 12.42 28.19
CA ASP A 99 -7.46 13.48 27.98
C ASP A 99 -5.99 13.02 28.12
N PHE A 100 -5.75 11.72 28.34
CA PHE A 100 -4.40 11.23 28.59
C PHE A 100 -3.61 11.17 27.29
N SER A 101 -2.41 11.74 27.29
CA SER A 101 -1.43 11.38 26.27
C SER A 101 -0.96 9.94 26.48
N GLN A 102 -0.38 9.32 25.45
CA GLN A 102 0.25 8.01 25.58
C GLN A 102 1.28 7.98 26.72
N ALA A 103 2.01 9.07 26.95
CA ALA A 103 2.98 9.18 28.02
C ALA A 103 2.31 9.20 29.42
N ASP A 104 1.17 9.90 29.54
CA ASP A 104 0.41 9.95 30.80
C ASP A 104 -0.15 8.56 31.15
N LEU A 105 -0.68 7.84 30.16
CA LEU A 105 -1.21 6.48 30.35
C LEU A 105 -0.10 5.52 30.81
N VAL A 106 1.06 5.55 30.14
CA VAL A 106 2.22 4.74 30.53
C VAL A 106 2.67 5.07 31.95
N LYS A 107 2.72 6.35 32.30
CA LYS A 107 3.09 6.78 33.65
C LYS A 107 2.13 6.23 34.70
N THR A 108 0.82 6.32 34.48
CA THR A 108 -0.17 5.81 35.43
C THR A 108 -0.11 4.30 35.61
N VAL A 109 0.16 3.54 34.54
CA VAL A 109 0.40 2.09 34.64
C VAL A 109 1.61 1.80 35.51
N LEU A 110 2.73 2.52 35.30
CA LEU A 110 3.95 2.35 36.08
C LEU A 110 3.76 2.73 37.56
N ASP A 111 3.06 3.84 37.83
CA ASP A 111 2.76 4.29 39.19
C ASP A 111 1.87 3.26 39.92
N TRP A 112 0.86 2.71 39.23
CA TRP A 112 0.02 1.64 39.76
C TRP A 112 0.79 0.35 40.04
N GLN A 113 1.68 -0.06 39.11
CA GLN A 113 2.57 -1.21 39.30
C GLN A 113 3.49 -1.03 40.51
N GLY A 114 4.05 0.17 40.71
CA GLY A 114 4.85 0.46 41.91
C GLY A 114 4.02 0.36 43.20
N SER A 115 2.82 0.93 43.20
CA SER A 115 1.91 0.93 44.35
C SER A 115 1.48 -0.48 44.76
N ILE A 116 1.10 -1.34 43.80
CA ILE A 116 0.68 -2.70 44.12
C ILE A 116 1.82 -3.55 44.71
N VAL A 117 3.06 -3.38 44.20
CA VAL A 117 4.24 -4.06 44.74
C VAL A 117 4.51 -3.62 46.19
N GLU A 118 4.41 -2.33 46.48
CA GLU A 118 4.63 -1.80 47.84
C GLU A 118 3.56 -2.30 48.83
N VAL A 119 2.28 -2.32 48.40
CA VAL A 119 1.17 -2.86 49.20
C VAL A 119 1.38 -4.35 49.48
N SER A 120 1.70 -5.16 48.48
CA SER A 120 1.96 -6.59 48.64
C SER A 120 3.16 -6.86 49.55
N SER A 121 4.26 -6.12 49.41
CA SER A 121 5.44 -6.23 50.28
C SER A 121 5.10 -5.92 51.74
N SER A 122 4.30 -4.88 51.98
CA SER A 122 3.85 -4.51 53.32
C SER A 122 2.93 -5.57 53.94
N GLN A 123 2.00 -6.13 53.15
CA GLN A 123 1.14 -7.24 53.57
C GLN A 123 1.96 -8.49 53.94
N PHE A 124 2.96 -8.83 53.13
CA PHE A 124 3.87 -9.94 53.41
C PHE A 124 4.63 -9.73 54.72
N ARG A 125 5.25 -8.56 54.92
CA ARG A 125 5.96 -8.23 56.17
C ARG A 125 5.04 -8.32 57.38
N ASN A 126 3.81 -7.82 57.27
CA ASN A 126 2.82 -7.92 58.34
C ASN A 126 2.49 -9.38 58.67
N ALA A 127 2.31 -10.24 57.65
CA ALA A 127 2.08 -11.67 57.87
C ALA A 127 3.27 -12.34 58.58
N ILE A 128 4.51 -12.01 58.20
CA ILE A 128 5.71 -12.52 58.88
C ILE A 128 5.72 -12.12 60.36
N VAL A 129 5.45 -10.85 60.67
CA VAL A 129 5.37 -10.37 62.06
C VAL A 129 4.30 -11.13 62.86
N GLN A 130 3.14 -11.38 62.27
CA GLN A 130 2.08 -12.17 62.91
C GLN A 130 2.52 -13.62 63.18
N ILE A 131 3.21 -14.26 62.24
CA ILE A 131 3.72 -15.64 62.42
C ILE A 131 4.77 -15.70 63.52
N GLN A 132 5.69 -14.73 63.57
CA GLN A 132 6.71 -14.63 64.62
C GLN A 132 6.09 -14.44 66.00
N LEU A 133 5.05 -13.60 66.11
CA LEU A 133 4.33 -13.38 67.36
C LEU A 133 3.64 -14.66 67.86
N LEU A 134 3.06 -15.45 66.96
CA LEU A 134 2.41 -16.72 67.30
C LEU A 134 3.43 -17.82 67.62
N ASN A 135 4.64 -17.75 67.08
CA ASN A 135 5.68 -18.78 67.22
C ASN A 135 7.00 -18.20 67.76
N PRO A 136 7.05 -17.72 69.02
CA PRO A 136 8.19 -16.96 69.54
C PRO A 136 9.50 -17.77 69.68
N ASN A 137 9.43 -19.10 69.63
CA ASN A 137 10.60 -19.99 69.75
C ASN A 137 11.07 -20.56 68.40
N VAL A 138 10.48 -20.11 67.29
CA VAL A 138 10.81 -20.59 65.94
C VAL A 138 11.49 -19.47 65.17
N GLU A 139 12.70 -19.73 64.69
CA GLU A 139 13.41 -18.83 63.79
C GLU A 139 12.91 -19.04 62.35
N ILE A 140 12.42 -17.99 61.72
CA ILE A 140 11.96 -18.04 60.32
C ILE A 140 13.18 -17.82 59.43
N ASN A 141 13.55 -18.84 58.66
CA ASN A 141 14.61 -18.73 57.67
C ASN A 141 14.10 -17.95 56.45
N LEU A 142 14.75 -16.83 56.16
CA LEU A 142 14.50 -15.99 54.99
C LEU A 142 15.69 -15.99 54.01
N ASP A 143 16.76 -16.73 54.32
CA ASP A 143 17.93 -16.87 53.48
C ASP A 143 17.53 -17.59 52.19
N ASP A 144 18.00 -17.08 51.04
CA ASP A 144 17.67 -17.55 49.69
C ASP A 144 16.19 -17.42 49.27
N LEU A 145 15.37 -16.68 50.02
CA LEU A 145 14.01 -16.34 49.59
C LEU A 145 14.04 -15.30 48.47
N ASP A 146 13.46 -15.64 47.33
CA ASP A 146 13.37 -14.79 46.14
C ASP A 146 12.03 -15.04 45.44
N GLU A 147 11.63 -14.10 44.58
CA GLU A 147 10.36 -14.09 43.84
C GLU A 147 10.17 -15.37 43.00
N GLU A 148 11.27 -15.99 42.56
CA GLU A 148 11.26 -17.23 41.76
C GLU A 148 11.48 -18.49 42.60
N LYS A 149 11.30 -18.44 43.92
CA LYS A 149 11.48 -19.61 44.80
C LYS A 149 10.18 -19.99 45.49
N GLU A 150 9.99 -21.28 45.70
CA GLU A 150 8.84 -21.81 46.42
C GLU A 150 9.26 -22.77 47.52
N VAL A 151 8.38 -22.98 48.50
CA VAL A 151 8.62 -23.95 49.58
C VAL A 151 8.12 -25.33 49.14
N ARG A 152 9.06 -26.25 48.88
CA ARG A 152 8.76 -27.68 48.64
C ARG A 152 9.40 -28.53 49.72
N ASP A 153 8.63 -29.48 50.26
CA ASP A 153 9.10 -30.41 51.29
C ASP A 153 9.79 -29.71 52.49
N GLY A 154 9.33 -28.51 52.84
CA GLY A 154 9.89 -27.70 53.93
C GLY A 154 11.22 -27.01 53.61
N ARG A 155 11.63 -26.91 52.35
CA ARG A 155 12.84 -26.19 51.89
C ARG A 155 12.51 -25.19 50.80
N ILE A 156 13.23 -24.08 50.76
CA ILE A 156 13.16 -23.11 49.67
C ILE A 156 13.87 -23.74 48.45
N ALA A 157 13.16 -23.84 47.33
CA ALA A 157 13.65 -24.45 46.11
C ALA A 157 13.22 -23.63 44.88
N THR A 158 14.00 -23.69 43.81
CA THR A 158 13.53 -23.22 42.49
C THR A 158 12.37 -24.10 42.05
N PRO A 159 11.25 -23.55 41.58
CA PRO A 159 10.22 -24.30 40.90
C PRO A 159 10.85 -25.16 39.80
N LEU A 160 10.37 -26.39 39.64
CA LEU A 160 10.66 -27.16 38.43
C LEU A 160 10.08 -26.36 37.26
N GLU A 161 10.89 -26.05 36.24
CA GLU A 161 10.35 -25.62 34.95
C GLU A 161 9.33 -26.68 34.53
N GLY A 162 8.05 -26.29 34.45
CA GLY A 162 7.03 -27.18 33.94
C GLY A 162 7.37 -27.52 32.50
N ASP A 163 7.37 -28.81 32.16
CA ASP A 163 7.11 -29.22 30.78
C ASP A 163 5.78 -28.57 30.37
N ASN A 164 5.84 -27.68 29.37
CA ASN A 164 4.68 -27.01 28.77
C ASN A 164 3.56 -27.99 28.38
#